data_AF-A0AAN6URR6-F1
#
_entry.id   AF-A0AAN6URR6-F1
#
_cell.length_a   1.000
_cell.length_b   1.000
_cell.length_c   1.000
_cell.angle_alpha   90.00
_cell.angle_beta   90.00
_cell.angle_gamma   90.00
#
_symmetry.space_group_name_H-M   'P 1'
#
loop_
_entity.id
_entity.type
_entity.pdbx_description
1 polymer ?
#
loop_
_entity_poly.entity_id
_entity_poly.type
_entity_poly.pdbx_seq_one_letter_code
_entity_poly.pdbx_strand_id
1 'polypeptide(L)'
;MLSPLLIGVSLVLLAIHSLRQARVSPLNTIPGPWHAKYTSLVLKWQEFRANRTRYIHRLHLKYGPAVRIAPAEVAFVSAAAVKEIYGSGGSGYDKTEFYDLFKVYGRRCCPIRTTLRKPCC
;
A
#
# COMPACT_ATOMS: atom_id res chain seq x y z
N MET A 1 -35.85 -8.20 3.60
CA MET A 1 -35.47 -9.29 2.67
C MET A 1 -34.59 -8.68 1.58
N LEU A 2 -33.26 -8.66 1.76
CA LEU A 2 -32.35 -8.20 0.68
C LEU A 2 -32.52 -9.14 -0.50
N SER A 3 -32.93 -8.62 -1.65
CA SER A 3 -33.18 -9.42 -2.84
C SER A 3 -31.86 -10.07 -3.31
N PRO A 4 -31.85 -11.36 -3.66
CA PRO A 4 -30.65 -12.06 -4.14
C PRO A 4 -30.04 -11.39 -5.39
N LEU A 5 -30.85 -10.64 -6.14
CA LEU A 5 -30.43 -9.82 -7.27
C LEU A 5 -29.46 -8.69 -6.85
N LEU A 6 -29.70 -8.00 -5.72
CA LEU A 6 -28.79 -6.95 -5.24
C LEU A 6 -27.42 -7.52 -4.83
N ILE A 7 -27.40 -8.72 -4.25
CA ILE A 7 -26.16 -9.40 -3.87
C ILE A 7 -25.36 -9.78 -5.12
N GLY A 8 -26.05 -10.34 -6.14
CA GLY A 8 -25.43 -10.66 -7.42
C GLY A 8 -24.83 -9.44 -8.11
N VAL A 9 -25.58 -8.33 -8.18
CA VAL A 9 -25.10 -7.06 -8.76
C VAL A 9 -23.89 -6.52 -8.01
N SER A 10 -23.90 -6.53 -6.67
CA SER A 10 -22.78 -6.05 -5.86
C SER A 10 -21.50 -6.87 -6.08
N LEU A 11 -21.60 -8.20 -6.16
CA LEU A 11 -20.46 -9.08 -6.46
C LEU A 11 -19.88 -8.81 -7.85
N VAL A 12 -20.73 -8.61 -8.85
CA VAL A 12 -20.32 -8.28 -10.22
C VAL A 12 -19.59 -6.93 -10.26
N LEU A 13 -20.11 -5.91 -9.57
CA LEU A 13 -19.46 -4.60 -9.48
C LEU A 13 -18.09 -4.67 -8.79
N LEU A 14 -17.97 -5.43 -7.70
CA LEU A 14 -16.70 -5.66 -7.01
C LEU A 14 -15.70 -6.41 -7.90
N ALA A 15 -16.15 -7.41 -8.66
CA ALA A 15 -15.31 -8.14 -9.61
C ALA A 15 -14.80 -7.20 -10.72
N ILE A 16 -15.68 -6.39 -11.31
CA ILE A 16 -15.31 -5.41 -12.34
C ILE A 16 -14.32 -4.38 -11.77
N HIS A 17 -14.56 -3.85 -10.57
CA HIS A 17 -13.63 -2.91 -9.93
C HIS A 17 -12.25 -3.54 -9.72
N SER A 18 -12.22 -4.76 -9.20
CA SER A 18 -10.98 -5.52 -8.97
C SER A 18 -10.21 -5.76 -10.28
N LEU A 19 -10.92 -6.10 -11.36
CA LEU A 19 -10.30 -6.24 -12.69
C LEU A 19 -9.79 -4.90 -13.25
N ARG A 20 -10.52 -3.80 -13.04
CA ARG A 20 -10.08 -2.47 -13.47
C ARG A 20 -8.81 -2.05 -12.73
N GLN A 21 -8.74 -2.25 -11.42
CA GLN A 21 -7.52 -2.02 -10.65
C GLN A 21 -6.35 -2.88 -11.13
N ALA A 22 -6.59 -4.16 -11.44
CA ALA A 22 -5.56 -5.05 -11.95
C ALA A 22 -4.99 -4.60 -13.31
N ARG A 23 -5.84 -4.05 -14.19
CA ARG A 23 -5.48 -3.65 -15.56
C ARG A 23 -4.91 -2.24 -15.68
N VAL A 24 -5.36 -1.30 -14.85
CA VAL A 24 -4.94 0.12 -14.92
C VAL A 24 -3.66 0.36 -14.10
N SER A 25 -3.28 -0.57 -13.23
CA SER A 25 -2.13 -0.38 -12.35
C SER A 25 -0.78 -0.51 -13.08
N PRO A 26 0.07 0.54 -13.06
CA PRO A 26 1.44 0.48 -13.61
C PRO A 26 2.35 -0.51 -12.83
N LEU A 27 1.85 -1.10 -11.74
CA LEU A 27 2.55 -2.06 -10.89
C LEU A 27 2.60 -3.49 -11.47
N ASN A 28 2.20 -3.70 -12.73
CA ASN A 28 2.28 -5.03 -13.37
C ASN A 28 3.71 -5.48 -13.67
N THR A 29 4.67 -4.56 -13.71
CA THR A 29 6.12 -4.85 -13.89
C THR A 29 6.74 -5.48 -12.64
N ILE A 30 6.11 -5.30 -11.47
CA ILE A 30 6.65 -5.75 -10.18
C ILE A 30 6.34 -7.25 -10.00
N PRO A 31 7.36 -8.08 -9.67
CA PRO A 31 7.14 -9.50 -9.45
C PRO A 31 6.24 -9.74 -8.24
N GLY A 32 5.39 -10.75 -8.32
CA GLY A 32 4.48 -11.10 -7.23
C GLY A 32 3.54 -12.24 -7.59
N PRO A 33 2.84 -12.80 -6.60
CA PRO A 33 1.89 -13.87 -6.82
C PRO A 33 0.70 -13.39 -7.67
N TRP A 34 0.18 -14.27 -8.53
CA TRP A 34 -0.88 -13.93 -9.48
C TRP A 34 -2.13 -13.38 -8.79
N HIS A 35 -2.49 -13.91 -7.60
CA HIS A 35 -3.66 -13.44 -6.85
C HIS A 35 -3.52 -12.01 -6.34
N ALA A 36 -2.29 -11.53 -6.07
CA ALA A 36 -2.06 -10.15 -5.62
C ALA A 36 -2.38 -9.11 -6.69
N LYS A 37 -2.51 -9.52 -7.97
CA LYS A 37 -2.99 -8.64 -9.04
C LYS A 37 -4.49 -8.37 -8.95
N TYR A 38 -5.25 -9.37 -8.51
CA TYR A 38 -6.72 -9.35 -8.55
C TYR A 38 -7.36 -9.05 -7.20
N THR A 39 -6.76 -9.49 -6.10
CA THR A 39 -7.41 -9.42 -4.78
C THR A 39 -6.44 -9.21 -3.64
N SER A 40 -6.88 -8.42 -2.65
CA SER A 40 -6.22 -8.26 -1.35
C SER A 40 -6.76 -9.21 -0.28
N LEU A 41 -7.72 -10.08 -0.61
CA LEU A 41 -8.36 -10.99 0.34
C LEU A 41 -7.37 -11.93 1.03
N VAL A 42 -6.39 -12.46 0.29
CA VAL A 42 -5.36 -13.34 0.87
C VAL A 42 -4.53 -12.59 1.89
N LEU A 43 -4.17 -11.33 1.61
CA LEU A 43 -3.40 -10.50 2.53
C LEU A 43 -4.21 -10.21 3.80
N LYS A 44 -5.48 -9.81 3.65
CA LYS A 44 -6.41 -9.58 4.77
C LYS A 44 -6.59 -10.84 5.61
N TRP A 45 -6.74 -12.01 4.99
CA TRP A 45 -6.84 -13.28 5.70
C TRP A 45 -5.59 -13.57 6.54
N GLN A 46 -4.39 -13.32 6.01
CA GLN A 46 -3.15 -13.48 6.77
C GLN A 46 -3.03 -12.44 7.90
N GLU A 47 -3.58 -11.24 7.71
CA GLU A 47 -3.64 -10.18 8.73
C GLU A 47 -4.57 -10.55 9.88
N PHE A 48 -5.77 -11.08 9.59
CA PHE A 48 -6.67 -11.64 10.59
C PHE A 48 -6.04 -12.77 11.40
N ARG A 49 -5.15 -13.56 10.78
CA ARG A 49 -4.40 -14.62 11.46
C ARG A 49 -3.11 -14.13 12.12
N ALA A 50 -2.86 -12.82 12.18
CA ALA A 50 -1.62 -12.20 12.68
C ALA A 50 -0.32 -12.76 12.05
N ASN A 51 -0.41 -13.31 10.85
CA ASN A 51 0.70 -13.96 10.13
C ASN A 51 1.18 -13.15 8.91
N ARG A 52 0.68 -11.93 8.74
CA ARG A 52 1.03 -11.03 7.63
C ARG A 52 2.54 -10.86 7.44
N THR A 53 3.28 -10.59 8.51
CA THR A 53 4.74 -10.39 8.45
C THR A 53 5.47 -11.63 7.94
N ARG A 54 5.13 -12.82 8.44
CA ARG A 54 5.73 -14.08 7.99
C ARG A 54 5.40 -14.37 6.52
N TYR A 55 4.18 -14.08 6.10
CA TYR A 55 3.75 -14.24 4.72
C TYR A 55 4.54 -13.31 3.78
N ILE A 56 4.64 -12.02 4.11
CA ILE A 56 5.41 -11.04 3.33
C ILE A 56 6.89 -11.42 3.30
N HIS A 57 7.46 -11.87 4.42
CA HIS A 57 8.84 -12.34 4.47
C HIS A 57 9.09 -13.50 3.50
N ARG A 58 8.20 -14.51 3.47
CA ARG A 58 8.28 -15.62 2.50
C ARG A 58 8.17 -15.15 1.05
N LEU A 59 7.34 -14.15 0.78
CA LEU A 59 7.23 -13.56 -0.56
C LEU A 59 8.53 -12.87 -0.97
N HIS A 60 9.17 -12.12 -0.08
CA HIS A 60 10.47 -11.50 -0.35
C HIS A 60 11.59 -12.52 -0.56
N LEU A 61 11.57 -13.63 0.17
CA LEU A 61 12.51 -14.74 -0.07
C LEU A 61 12.35 -15.36 -1.47
N LYS A 62 11.13 -15.35 -2.04
CA LYS A 62 10.82 -15.97 -3.33
C LYS A 62 10.97 -15.02 -4.53
N TYR A 63 10.52 -13.78 -4.40
CA TYR A 63 10.43 -12.80 -5.49
C TYR A 63 11.48 -11.69 -5.39
N GLY A 64 12.19 -11.59 -4.27
CA GLY A 64 13.27 -10.63 -4.07
C GLY A 64 12.85 -9.35 -3.35
N PRO A 65 13.59 -8.24 -3.56
CA PRO A 65 13.52 -7.04 -2.71
C PRO A 65 12.23 -6.21 -2.86
N ALA A 66 11.51 -6.36 -3.97
CA ALA A 66 10.24 -5.69 -4.22
C ALA A 66 9.20 -6.73 -4.61
N VAL A 67 8.09 -6.81 -3.89
CA VAL A 67 7.01 -7.76 -4.18
C VAL A 67 5.65 -7.12 -4.08
N ARG A 68 4.80 -7.41 -5.08
CA ARG A 68 3.40 -6.97 -5.04
C ARG A 68 2.59 -7.82 -4.07
N ILE A 69 1.94 -7.19 -3.09
CA ILE A 69 1.15 -7.86 -2.05
C ILE A 69 -0.36 -7.69 -2.23
N ALA A 70 -0.78 -6.59 -2.86
CA ALA A 70 -2.17 -6.30 -3.19
C ALA A 70 -2.27 -5.55 -4.54
N PRO A 71 -3.48 -5.37 -5.10
CA PRO A 71 -3.63 -4.71 -6.40
C PRO A 71 -3.06 -3.29 -6.45
N ALA A 72 -3.11 -2.57 -5.33
CA ALA A 72 -2.60 -1.21 -5.16
C ALA A 72 -1.48 -1.10 -4.11
N GLU A 73 -0.92 -2.21 -3.62
CA GLU A 73 0.12 -2.20 -2.58
C GLU A 73 1.32 -3.08 -2.94
N VAL A 74 2.50 -2.56 -2.62
CA VAL A 74 3.80 -3.21 -2.85
C VAL A 74 4.59 -3.17 -1.55
N ALA A 75 5.22 -4.29 -1.22
CA ALA A 75 6.17 -4.37 -0.12
C ALA A 75 7.60 -4.25 -0.67
N PHE A 76 8.44 -3.50 0.05
CA PHE A 76 9.85 -3.28 -0.26
C PHE A 76 10.73 -3.65 0.93
N VAL A 77 11.89 -4.23 0.65
CA VAL A 77 12.92 -4.58 1.65
C VAL A 77 14.26 -3.88 1.39
N SER A 78 14.44 -3.23 0.23
CA SER A 78 15.71 -2.57 -0.08
C SER A 78 15.95 -1.31 0.75
N ALA A 79 17.19 -1.14 1.23
CA ALA A 79 17.57 0.04 2.01
C ALA A 79 17.42 1.36 1.23
N ALA A 80 17.64 1.32 -0.10
CA ALA A 80 17.41 2.46 -0.98
C ALA A 80 15.93 2.87 -1.01
N ALA A 81 15.00 1.92 -1.18
CA ALA A 81 13.57 2.21 -1.19
C ALA A 81 13.08 2.68 0.18
N VAL A 82 13.57 2.09 1.27
CA VAL A 82 13.24 2.57 2.63
C VAL A 82 13.72 4.00 2.83
N LYS A 83 14.93 4.34 2.40
CA LYS A 83 15.47 5.70 2.48
C LYS A 83 14.69 6.67 1.59
N GLU A 84 14.18 6.24 0.45
CA GLU A 84 13.37 7.08 -0.44
C GLU A 84 11.96 7.32 0.12
N ILE A 85 11.29 6.27 0.59
CA ILE A 85 9.93 6.34 1.15
C ILE A 85 9.92 7.08 2.49
N TYR A 86 10.87 6.79 3.37
CA TYR A 86 10.94 7.36 4.73
C TYR A 86 11.96 8.49 4.88
N GLY A 87 12.70 8.82 3.81
CA GLY A 87 13.70 9.90 3.82
C GLY A 87 13.07 11.25 4.12
N SER A 88 13.60 11.92 5.15
CA SER A 88 13.15 13.25 5.53
C SER A 88 13.69 14.28 4.54
N GLY A 89 12.90 14.59 3.52
CA GLY A 89 13.24 15.57 2.49
C GLY A 89 12.12 15.92 1.51
N GLY A 90 10.92 15.35 1.65
CA GLY A 90 9.84 15.51 0.68
C GLY A 90 10.08 14.62 -0.53
N SER A 91 9.86 13.31 -0.37
CA SER A 91 10.04 12.32 -1.44
C SER A 91 8.95 12.37 -2.52
N GLY A 92 8.06 13.37 -2.51
CA GLY A 92 6.92 13.46 -3.43
C GLY A 92 5.82 12.43 -3.18
N TYR A 93 6.04 11.44 -2.32
CA TYR A 93 5.03 10.49 -1.87
C TYR A 93 4.22 11.13 -0.74
N ASP A 94 2.99 11.56 -1.06
CA ASP A 94 2.07 12.00 -0.03
C ASP A 94 1.75 10.83 0.90
N LYS A 95 2.01 11.06 2.19
CA LYS A 95 1.55 10.15 3.23
C LYS A 95 0.03 10.05 3.11
N THR A 96 -0.50 8.84 3.25
CA THR A 96 -1.94 8.58 3.22
C THR A 96 -2.69 9.54 4.14
N GLU A 97 -3.90 9.95 3.75
CA GLU A 97 -4.78 10.87 4.51
C GLU A 97 -4.97 10.48 5.99
N PHE A 98 -4.73 9.21 6.34
CA PHE A 98 -4.65 8.74 7.72
C PHE A 98 -3.69 9.57 8.60
N TYR A 99 -2.57 10.04 8.04
CA TYR A 99 -1.60 10.86 8.77
C TYR A 99 -2.01 12.34 8.87
N ASP A 100 -3.07 12.76 8.18
CA ASP A 100 -3.57 14.12 8.26
C ASP A 100 -4.26 14.39 9.60
N LEU A 101 -4.74 13.34 10.27
CA LEU A 101 -5.25 13.39 11.63
C LEU A 101 -4.18 13.84 12.64
N PHE A 102 -2.90 13.67 12.32
CA PHE A 102 -1.78 14.12 13.14
C PHE A 102 -1.18 15.46 12.65
N LYS A 103 -1.79 16.13 11.67
CA LYS A 103 -1.39 17.48 11.25
C LYS A 103 -1.94 18.50 12.25
N VAL A 104 -1.06 19.08 13.05
CA VAL A 104 -1.39 20.25 13.88
C VAL A 104 -1.27 21.51 12.99
N TYR A 105 -2.33 22.31 12.89
CA TYR A 105 -2.41 23.57 12.12
C TYR A 105 -2.16 23.49 10.61
N GLY A 106 -2.47 22.37 9.93
CA GLY A 106 -2.38 22.27 8.47
C GLY A 106 -0.96 22.42 7.89
N ARG A 107 0.06 22.53 8.75
CA ARG A 107 1.48 22.67 8.39
C ARG A 107 2.20 21.37 8.74
N ARG A 108 2.92 20.80 7.77
CA ARG A 108 3.87 19.70 8.01
C ARG A 108 5.15 20.24 8.66
N CYS A 109 5.05 20.80 9.87
CA CYS A 109 6.24 21.19 10.64
C CYS A 109 6.85 19.93 11.25
N CYS A 110 8.05 19.55 10.81
CA CYS A 110 8.86 18.56 11.51
C CYS A 110 9.42 19.22 12.78
N PRO A 111 9.00 18.85 13.99
CA PRO A 111 9.51 19.47 15.20
C PRO A 111 10.60 18.55 15.74
N ILE A 112 11.79 18.53 15.13
CA ILE A 112 13.04 18.07 15.76
C ILE A 112 14.20 18.37 14.79
N ARG A 113 14.65 19.62 14.82
CA ARG A 113 16.06 20.01 14.67
C ARG A 113 16.18 21.48 15.04
N THR A 114 16.46 21.77 16.30
CA THR A 114 16.51 23.12 16.88
C THR A 114 17.66 24.01 16.38
N THR A 115 18.44 23.65 15.35
CA THR A 115 19.65 24.44 15.02
C THR A 115 20.03 24.61 13.55
N LEU A 116 19.20 24.29 12.54
CA LEU A 116 19.55 24.68 11.16
C LEU A 116 18.34 25.23 10.40
N ARG A 117 18.37 26.55 10.24
CA ARG A 117 17.50 27.42 9.47
C ARG A 117 17.50 27.00 7.99
N LYS A 118 16.62 26.08 7.62
CA LYS A 118 16.21 25.87 6.22
C LYS A 118 14.78 26.37 6.09
N PRO A 119 14.46 27.24 5.11
CA PRO A 119 13.09 27.64 4.88
C PRO A 119 12.30 26.40 4.47
N CYS A 120 11.12 26.25 5.09
CA CYS A 120 10.15 25.23 4.74
C CYS A 120 9.92 25.24 3.23
N CYS A 121 9.95 24.06 2.60
CA CYS A 121 9.40 23.85 1.26
C CYS A 121 7.92 24.23 1.21
#